data_AF-A0AAN8EX16-F1
#
_entry.id   AF-A0AAN8EX16-F1
#
_cell.length_a   1.000
_cell.length_b   1.000
_cell.length_c   1.000
_cell.angle_alpha   90.00
_cell.angle_beta   90.00
_cell.angle_gamma   90.00
#
_symmetry.space_group_name_H-M   'P 1'
#
loop_
_entity.id
_entity.type
_entity.pdbx_description
1 polymer ?
#
loop_
_entity_poly.entity_id
_entity_poly.type
_entity_poly.pdbx_seq_one_letter_code
_entity_poly.pdbx_strand_id
1 'polypeptide(L)'
;MLYLDGLKMSVTLWWCKFVRLVQGIEYEELHRLCTRYSKRKVLGVICAVIFVLYYLGISSGGEQLSKAGQCVRDRFKNWEQGVLDQSIGVDSSSVSFIGNGHIGVDINGELRVPSSASSVLDFGTGFKPFVDVEVTGTDSSAETTFTEFKAGRLRNIKCYVVDGECACVIRTSYAHRTKKELLVEEVKIVNPT
;
A
#
# COMPACT_ATOMS: atom_id res chain seq x y z
N MET A 1 3.55 18.84 10.21
CA MET A 1 4.35 17.75 10.81
C MET A 1 5.60 17.56 9.96
N LEU A 2 6.59 18.44 10.17
CA LEU A 2 7.83 18.57 9.39
C LEU A 2 8.97 17.93 10.20
N TYR A 3 9.19 16.61 10.11
CA TYR A 3 10.31 15.98 10.85
C TYR A 3 10.86 14.68 10.24
N LEU A 4 10.66 14.40 8.95
CA LEU A 4 11.15 13.14 8.34
C LEU A 4 12.03 13.28 7.09
N ASP A 5 12.20 14.47 6.51
CA ASP A 5 13.09 14.67 5.35
C ASP A 5 14.59 14.82 5.73
N GLY A 6 14.90 15.10 7.00
CA GLY A 6 16.28 15.26 7.48
C GLY A 6 17.08 13.96 7.61
N LEU A 7 16.42 12.80 7.71
CA LEU A 7 17.11 11.52 7.92
C LEU A 7 17.56 10.85 6.61
N LYS A 8 16.82 11.01 5.51
CA LYS A 8 17.16 10.38 4.21
C LYS A 8 18.39 11.02 3.56
N MET A 9 18.57 12.33 3.72
CA MET A 9 19.74 13.04 3.17
C MET A 9 21.02 12.76 3.96
N SER A 10 20.90 12.33 5.23
CA SER A 10 22.03 11.96 6.08
C SER A 10 22.70 10.67 5.62
N VAL A 11 21.92 9.63 5.30
CA VAL A 11 22.45 8.28 5.03
C VAL A 11 23.22 8.20 3.72
N THR A 12 22.75 8.87 2.66
CA THR A 12 23.44 8.89 1.35
C THR A 12 24.75 9.68 1.41
N LEU A 13 24.77 10.79 2.13
CA LEU A 13 26.00 11.55 2.43
C LEU A 13 26.96 10.74 3.30
N TRP A 14 26.45 10.00 4.28
CA TRP A 14 27.25 9.09 5.11
C TRP A 14 27.84 7.94 4.30
N TRP A 15 27.04 7.34 3.41
CA TRP A 15 27.49 6.25 2.54
C TRP A 15 28.53 6.71 1.54
N CYS A 16 28.34 7.88 0.91
CA CYS A 16 29.35 8.45 0.01
C CYS A 16 30.64 8.81 0.76
N LYS A 17 30.55 9.34 1.99
CA LYS A 17 31.73 9.59 2.83
C LYS A 17 32.41 8.30 3.26
N PHE A 18 31.65 7.27 3.62
CA PHE A 18 32.17 5.96 4.00
C PHE A 18 32.86 5.27 2.83
N VAL A 19 32.25 5.24 1.63
CA VAL A 19 32.86 4.70 0.41
C VAL A 19 34.14 5.44 0.05
N ARG A 20 34.17 6.78 0.16
CA ARG A 20 35.40 7.56 -0.05
C ARG A 20 36.47 7.28 1.01
N LEU A 21 36.07 7.08 2.27
CA LEU A 21 36.98 6.69 3.35
C LEU A 21 37.58 5.31 3.11
N VAL A 22 36.77 4.35 2.65
CA VAL A 22 37.22 2.98 2.34
C VAL A 22 38.10 2.94 1.09
N GLN A 23 37.81 3.76 0.07
CA GLN A 23 38.64 3.89 -1.13
C GLN A 23 39.98 4.60 -0.88
N GLY A 24 40.08 5.42 0.18
CA GLY A 24 41.30 6.13 0.57
C GLY A 24 42.22 5.34 1.53
N ILE A 25 41.81 4.16 2.00
CA ILE A 25 42.65 3.31 2.85
C ILE A 25 43.56 2.47 1.95
N GLU A 26 44.83 2.83 1.89
CA GLU A 26 45.85 2.00 1.24
C GLU A 26 45.92 0.63 1.92
N TYR A 27 45.93 -0.44 1.11
CA TYR A 27 45.94 -1.82 1.58
C TYR A 27 47.09 -2.12 2.56
N GLU A 28 48.22 -1.40 2.42
CA GLU A 28 49.36 -1.49 3.33
C GLU A 28 49.07 -0.98 4.75
N GLU A 29 48.29 0.09 4.93
CA GLU A 29 47.93 0.60 6.26
C GLU A 29 46.99 -0.37 6.98
N LEU A 30 46.04 -0.96 6.25
CA LEU A 30 45.13 -1.98 6.77
C LEU A 30 45.89 -3.23 7.23
N HIS A 31 46.91 -3.65 6.45
CA HIS A 31 47.77 -4.78 6.79
C HIS A 31 48.63 -4.49 8.03
N ARG A 32 49.20 -3.28 8.16
CA ARG A 32 49.96 -2.87 9.36
C ARG A 32 49.09 -2.83 10.61
N LEU A 33 47.85 -2.33 10.51
CA LEU A 33 46.89 -2.34 11.61
C LEU A 33 46.51 -3.77 12.02
N CYS A 34 46.28 -4.67 11.07
CA CYS A 34 46.02 -6.09 11.34
C CYS A 34 47.18 -6.81 12.05
N THR A 35 48.44 -6.45 11.75
CA THR A 35 49.61 -7.04 12.43
C THR A 35 49.85 -6.50 13.85
N ARG A 36 49.38 -5.29 14.16
CA ARG A 36 49.64 -4.63 15.46
C ARG A 36 48.59 -4.99 16.53
N TYR A 37 47.42 -5.49 16.14
CA TYR A 37 46.36 -5.90 17.05
C TYR A 37 46.24 -7.42 17.17
N SER A 38 45.88 -7.90 18.36
CA SER A 38 45.60 -9.32 18.59
C SER A 38 44.49 -9.79 17.63
N LYS A 39 44.71 -10.93 16.96
CA LYS A 39 43.76 -11.55 16.00
C LYS A 39 42.32 -11.62 16.52
N ARG A 40 42.14 -11.77 17.85
CA ARG A 40 40.84 -11.80 18.52
C ARG A 40 40.09 -10.46 18.49
N LYS A 41 40.81 -9.34 18.59
CA LYS A 41 40.23 -7.98 18.54
C LYS A 41 39.81 -7.60 17.12
N VAL A 42 40.63 -7.97 16.12
CA VAL A 42 40.32 -7.74 14.70
C VAL A 42 39.05 -8.51 14.30
N LEU A 43 38.93 -9.77 14.70
CA LEU A 43 37.73 -10.57 14.44
C LEU A 43 36.47 -9.93 15.05
N GLY A 44 36.56 -9.42 16.28
CA GLY A 44 35.45 -8.72 16.94
C GLY A 44 34.98 -7.48 16.18
N VAL A 45 35.92 -6.67 15.67
CA VAL A 45 35.58 -5.48 14.86
C VAL A 45 34.94 -5.88 13.54
N ILE A 46 35.46 -6.90 12.85
CA ILE A 46 34.88 -7.38 11.59
C ILE A 46 33.45 -7.89 11.82
N CYS A 47 33.22 -8.70 12.87
CA CYS A 47 31.87 -9.18 13.21
C CYS A 47 30.91 -8.02 13.53
N ALA A 48 31.37 -7.00 14.26
CA ALA A 48 30.57 -5.83 14.58
C ALA A 48 30.20 -5.03 13.32
N VAL A 49 31.15 -4.85 12.38
CA VAL A 49 30.89 -4.18 11.11
C VAL A 49 29.89 -4.97 10.26
N ILE A 50 30.04 -6.29 10.16
CA ILE A 50 29.09 -7.16 9.43
C ILE A 50 27.69 -7.07 10.07
N PHE A 51 27.60 -7.10 11.40
CA PHE A 51 26.33 -6.97 12.12
C PHE A 51 25.65 -5.62 11.83
N VAL A 52 26.41 -4.52 11.87
CA VAL A 52 25.90 -3.19 11.54
C VAL A 52 25.44 -3.11 10.09
N LEU A 53 26.22 -3.65 9.13
CA LEU A 53 25.84 -3.68 7.72
C LEU A 53 24.62 -4.56 7.45
N TYR A 54 24.47 -5.69 8.16
CA TYR A 54 23.31 -6.56 8.08
C TYR A 54 22.04 -5.84 8.55
N TYR A 55 22.12 -5.14 9.69
CA TYR A 55 20.99 -4.36 10.22
C TYR A 55 20.65 -3.16 9.34
N LEU A 56 21.64 -2.45 8.81
CA LEU A 56 21.41 -1.31 7.92
C LEU A 56 20.90 -1.74 6.54
N GLY A 57 21.39 -2.87 6.01
CA GLY A 57 20.94 -3.42 4.73
C GLY A 57 19.47 -3.84 4.76
N ILE A 58 19.03 -4.51 5.83
CA ILE A 58 17.64 -4.93 6.02
C ILE A 58 16.70 -3.73 6.24
N SER A 59 17.18 -2.66 6.89
CA SER A 59 16.37 -1.46 7.15
C SER A 59 16.14 -0.57 5.92
N SER A 60 16.91 -0.77 4.84
CA SER A 60 16.84 0.07 3.63
C SER A 60 15.80 -0.35 2.59
N GLY A 61 15.04 -1.42 2.85
CA GLY A 61 13.96 -1.91 1.98
C GLY A 61 12.72 -1.02 2.00
N GLY A 62 12.86 0.27 1.69
CA GLY A 62 11.72 1.11 1.35
C GLY A 62 11.26 0.77 -0.06
N GLU A 63 10.13 0.09 -0.21
CA GLU A 63 9.51 -0.15 -1.53
C GLU A 63 9.44 1.17 -2.31
N GLN A 64 10.12 1.24 -3.45
CA GLN A 64 9.94 2.33 -4.40
C GLN A 64 8.56 2.16 -5.03
N LEU A 65 7.57 2.89 -4.50
CA LEU A 65 6.25 2.94 -5.13
C LEU A 65 6.35 3.69 -6.46
N SER A 66 5.66 3.15 -7.47
CA SER A 66 5.40 3.84 -8.73
C SER A 66 4.71 5.19 -8.48
N LYS A 67 4.80 6.13 -9.43
CA LYS A 67 4.10 7.42 -9.33
C LYS A 67 2.60 7.23 -9.07
N ALA A 68 1.94 6.33 -9.81
CA ALA A 68 0.54 6.00 -9.56
C ALA A 68 0.31 5.44 -8.16
N GLY A 69 1.20 4.57 -7.66
CA GLY A 69 1.14 4.07 -6.28
C GLY A 69 1.28 5.17 -5.23
N GLN A 70 2.11 6.18 -5.49
CA GLN A 70 2.21 7.37 -4.64
C GLN A 70 0.90 8.18 -4.66
N CYS A 71 0.29 8.38 -5.84
CA CYS A 71 -1.02 9.04 -5.95
C CYS A 71 -2.10 8.32 -5.12
N VAL A 72 -2.16 6.98 -5.22
CA VAL A 72 -3.10 6.16 -4.44
C VAL A 72 -2.84 6.33 -2.94
N ARG A 73 -1.57 6.21 -2.53
CA ARG A 73 -1.17 6.36 -1.12
C ARG A 73 -1.53 7.74 -0.57
N ASP A 74 -1.23 8.81 -1.31
CA ASP A 74 -1.54 10.17 -0.90
C ASP A 74 -3.05 10.39 -0.78
N ARG A 75 -3.83 9.78 -1.66
CA ARG A 75 -5.29 9.83 -1.55
C ARG A 75 -5.79 9.04 -0.35
N PHE A 76 -5.22 7.86 -0.12
CA PHE A 76 -5.58 6.94 0.96
C PHE A 76 -5.29 7.51 2.36
N LYS A 77 -4.35 8.47 2.51
CA LYS A 77 -4.05 9.14 3.80
C LYS A 77 -5.28 9.67 4.54
N ASN A 78 -6.34 10.05 3.82
CA ASN A 78 -7.59 10.52 4.44
C ASN A 78 -8.30 9.45 5.29
N TRP A 79 -7.93 8.18 5.12
CA TRP A 79 -8.49 7.02 5.81
C TRP A 79 -7.49 6.33 6.75
N GLU A 80 -6.27 6.84 6.88
CA GLU A 80 -5.19 6.22 7.66
C GLU A 80 -5.57 6.06 9.13
N GLN A 81 -6.27 7.06 9.71
CA GLN A 81 -6.79 6.95 11.07
C GLN A 81 -7.73 5.73 11.21
N GLY A 82 -8.62 5.50 10.24
CA GLY A 82 -9.54 4.38 10.30
C GLY A 82 -8.85 3.01 10.26
N VAL A 83 -7.67 2.93 9.63
CA VAL A 83 -6.81 1.73 9.62
C VAL A 83 -6.18 1.51 11.00
N LEU A 84 -5.64 2.57 11.62
CA LEU A 84 -5.08 2.51 12.97
C LEU A 84 -6.12 2.06 14.01
N ASP A 85 -7.37 2.51 13.82
CA ASP A 85 -8.51 2.18 14.67
C ASP A 85 -9.09 0.77 14.39
N GLN A 86 -8.49 0.00 13.48
CA GLN A 86 -8.98 -1.30 12.99
C GLN A 86 -10.42 -1.27 12.45
N SER A 87 -10.90 -0.09 12.05
CA SER A 87 -12.22 0.09 11.46
C SER A 87 -12.22 -0.07 9.94
N ILE A 88 -11.03 -0.13 9.33
CA ILE A 88 -10.79 -0.30 7.91
C ILE A 88 -9.85 -1.50 7.68
N GLY A 89 -10.28 -2.43 6.84
CA GLY A 89 -9.44 -3.52 6.32
C GLY A 89 -8.94 -3.16 4.92
N VAL A 90 -7.64 -3.25 4.69
CA VAL A 90 -6.96 -2.88 3.42
C VAL A 90 -6.43 -4.13 2.73
N ASP A 91 -6.57 -4.18 1.41
CA ASP A 91 -6.08 -5.25 0.53
C ASP A 91 -6.41 -6.65 1.06
N SER A 92 -5.42 -7.41 1.55
CA SER A 92 -5.62 -8.78 2.06
C SER A 92 -6.51 -8.87 3.31
N SER A 93 -6.63 -7.78 4.06
CA SER A 93 -7.54 -7.68 5.22
C SER A 93 -8.90 -7.07 4.85
N SER A 94 -9.07 -6.63 3.59
CA SER A 94 -10.36 -6.17 3.10
C SER A 94 -11.29 -7.35 2.82
N VAL A 95 -12.59 -7.11 3.01
CA VAL A 95 -13.64 -8.07 2.67
C VAL A 95 -14.40 -7.51 1.47
N SER A 96 -14.22 -8.16 0.32
CA SER A 96 -14.88 -7.81 -0.95
C SER A 96 -16.29 -8.39 -1.04
N PHE A 97 -17.08 -8.18 0.01
CA PHE A 97 -18.49 -8.57 0.07
C PHE A 97 -19.31 -7.42 0.63
N ILE A 98 -20.45 -7.15 0.01
CA ILE A 98 -21.38 -6.11 0.42
C ILE A 98 -22.75 -6.75 0.58
N GLY A 99 -23.45 -6.53 1.69
CA GLY A 99 -24.81 -7.02 1.84
C GLY A 99 -25.56 -6.41 3.02
N ASN A 100 -26.89 -6.50 2.95
CA ASN A 100 -27.80 -6.05 4.02
C ASN A 100 -28.74 -7.17 4.51
N GLY A 101 -28.48 -8.43 4.13
CA GLY A 101 -29.33 -9.58 4.42
C GLY A 101 -30.52 -9.77 3.46
N HIS A 102 -30.83 -8.78 2.63
CA HIS A 102 -31.87 -8.86 1.59
C HIS A 102 -31.28 -8.92 0.18
N ILE A 103 -30.14 -8.28 -0.03
CA ILE A 103 -29.33 -8.37 -1.23
C ILE A 103 -27.86 -8.45 -0.80
N GLY A 104 -27.05 -9.10 -1.62
CA GLY A 104 -25.61 -9.17 -1.44
C GLY A 104 -24.89 -9.08 -2.78
N VAL A 105 -23.65 -8.64 -2.76
CA VAL A 105 -22.73 -8.75 -3.90
C VAL A 105 -21.52 -9.53 -3.42
N ASP A 106 -21.21 -10.61 -4.13
CA ASP A 106 -20.10 -11.48 -3.80
C ASP A 106 -18.74 -10.96 -4.28
N ILE A 107 -17.69 -11.75 -4.01
CA ILE A 107 -16.31 -11.46 -4.41
C ILE A 107 -16.13 -11.36 -5.92
N ASN A 108 -17.05 -11.90 -6.73
CA ASN A 108 -17.00 -11.84 -8.19
C ASN A 108 -17.73 -10.60 -8.73
N GLY A 109 -18.29 -9.78 -7.85
CA GLY A 109 -19.12 -8.64 -8.19
C GLY A 109 -20.52 -9.03 -8.65
N GLU A 110 -20.98 -10.27 -8.40
CA GLU A 110 -22.32 -10.71 -8.81
C GLU A 110 -23.36 -10.43 -7.74
N LEU A 111 -24.50 -9.86 -8.13
CA LEU A 111 -25.66 -9.65 -7.28
C LEU A 111 -26.29 -11.00 -6.91
N ARG A 112 -26.48 -11.20 -5.62
CA ARG A 112 -27.08 -12.37 -4.99
C ARG A 112 -28.31 -11.97 -4.19
N VAL A 113 -29.34 -12.79 -4.29
CA VAL A 113 -30.64 -12.56 -3.64
C VAL A 113 -30.99 -13.80 -2.81
N PRO A 114 -31.51 -13.64 -1.58
CA PRO A 114 -31.96 -14.75 -0.75
C PRO A 114 -33.11 -15.49 -1.43
N SER A 115 -33.08 -16.82 -1.40
CA SER A 115 -34.17 -17.65 -1.89
C SER A 115 -35.11 -18.00 -0.75
N SER A 116 -36.41 -17.74 -0.92
CA SER A 116 -37.43 -18.15 0.05
C SER A 116 -37.95 -19.58 -0.19
N ALA A 117 -37.63 -20.18 -1.34
CA ALA A 117 -38.30 -21.37 -1.87
C ALA A 117 -37.40 -22.61 -1.99
N SER A 118 -36.12 -22.53 -1.63
CA SER A 118 -35.15 -23.62 -1.80
C SER A 118 -34.28 -23.85 -0.56
N SER A 119 -33.67 -25.03 -0.45
CA SER A 119 -32.63 -25.37 0.55
C SER A 119 -31.33 -24.57 0.41
N VAL A 120 -31.26 -23.65 -0.56
CA VAL A 120 -30.12 -22.79 -0.82
C VAL A 120 -30.39 -21.40 -0.22
N LEU A 121 -29.45 -20.90 0.58
CA LEU A 121 -29.58 -19.64 1.34
C LEU A 121 -29.69 -18.41 0.45
N ASP A 122 -29.10 -18.46 -0.74
CA ASP A 122 -29.10 -17.39 -1.73
C ASP A 122 -28.82 -17.94 -3.14
N PHE A 123 -29.19 -17.20 -4.17
CA PHE A 123 -28.83 -17.53 -5.56
C PHE A 123 -28.20 -16.34 -6.27
N GLY A 124 -27.27 -16.63 -7.17
CA GLY A 124 -26.66 -15.65 -8.07
C GLY A 124 -27.62 -15.27 -9.19
N THR A 125 -27.73 -13.97 -9.47
CA THR A 125 -28.64 -13.45 -10.49
C THR A 125 -28.00 -13.37 -11.88
N GLY A 126 -26.69 -13.59 -12.00
CA GLY A 126 -25.90 -13.33 -13.19
C GLY A 126 -25.66 -11.84 -13.47
N PHE A 127 -26.22 -10.94 -12.66
CA PHE A 127 -26.10 -9.50 -12.84
C PHE A 127 -24.92 -8.94 -12.05
N LYS A 128 -24.06 -8.15 -12.71
CA LYS A 128 -22.94 -7.43 -12.08
C LYS A 128 -23.28 -5.95 -12.01
N PRO A 129 -23.68 -5.42 -10.85
CA PRO A 129 -24.26 -4.08 -10.76
C PRO A 129 -23.23 -2.95 -10.80
N PHE A 130 -21.95 -3.26 -10.56
CA PHE A 130 -20.90 -2.24 -10.46
C PHE A 130 -20.36 -1.85 -11.82
N VAL A 131 -20.17 -0.54 -12.02
CA VAL A 131 -19.60 0.00 -13.25
C VAL A 131 -18.09 -0.10 -13.24
N ASP A 132 -17.52 -0.36 -14.42
CA ASP A 132 -16.10 -0.20 -14.64
C ASP A 132 -15.79 1.10 -15.37
N VAL A 133 -14.77 1.79 -14.88
CA VAL A 133 -14.34 3.12 -15.26
C VAL A 133 -12.83 3.07 -15.45
N GLU A 134 -12.45 3.14 -16.71
CA GLU A 134 -11.06 3.21 -17.14
C GLU A 134 -10.78 4.58 -17.75
N VAL A 135 -9.61 5.13 -17.45
CA VAL A 135 -9.13 6.38 -18.04
C VAL A 135 -8.17 6.01 -19.17
N THR A 136 -8.42 6.53 -20.37
CA THR A 136 -7.58 6.28 -21.55
C THR A 136 -6.41 7.27 -21.61
N GLY A 137 -5.28 6.85 -22.22
CA GLY A 137 -4.14 7.74 -22.43
C GLY A 137 -3.26 7.95 -21.18
N THR A 138 -3.15 6.91 -20.34
CA THR A 138 -2.44 6.97 -19.06
C THR A 138 -1.05 6.35 -19.15
N ASP A 139 -0.08 6.93 -18.47
CA ASP A 139 1.29 6.38 -18.41
C ASP A 139 1.41 5.20 -17.45
N SER A 140 0.67 5.24 -16.34
CA SER A 140 0.66 4.19 -15.33
C SER A 140 -0.61 4.25 -14.47
N SER A 141 -0.99 3.13 -13.88
CA SER A 141 -2.11 3.02 -12.95
C SER A 141 -1.74 2.21 -11.72
N ALA A 142 -2.37 2.53 -10.59
CA ALA A 142 -2.32 1.73 -9.37
C ALA A 142 -3.69 1.76 -8.69
N GLU A 143 -4.00 0.73 -7.92
CA GLU A 143 -5.25 0.65 -7.18
C GLU A 143 -5.05 0.09 -5.78
N THR A 144 -5.97 0.43 -4.88
CA THR A 144 -6.11 -0.20 -3.57
C THR A 144 -7.59 -0.35 -3.25
N THR A 145 -7.92 -1.45 -2.58
CA THR A 145 -9.29 -1.74 -2.15
C THR A 145 -9.31 -1.85 -0.63
N PHE A 146 -10.31 -1.26 -0.01
CA PHE A 146 -10.49 -1.32 1.44
C PHE A 146 -11.95 -1.34 1.84
N THR A 147 -12.22 -1.97 2.98
CA THR A 147 -13.56 -2.13 3.55
C THR A 147 -13.67 -1.29 4.81
N GLU A 148 -14.61 -0.36 4.85
CA GLU A 148 -14.98 0.37 6.07
C GLU A 148 -16.01 -0.45 6.86
N PHE A 149 -15.56 -1.21 7.87
CA PHE A 149 -16.43 -2.14 8.60
C PHE A 149 -17.55 -1.45 9.36
N LYS A 150 -17.26 -0.32 10.01
CA LYS A 150 -18.27 0.46 10.77
C LYS A 150 -19.40 0.97 9.87
N ALA A 151 -19.04 1.44 8.68
CA ALA A 151 -20.01 1.97 7.70
C ALA A 151 -20.65 0.86 6.85
N GLY A 152 -20.00 -0.30 6.73
CA GLY A 152 -20.42 -1.38 5.82
C GLY A 152 -20.26 -0.99 4.36
N ARG A 153 -19.13 -0.35 4.03
CA ARG A 153 -18.83 0.14 2.67
C ARG A 153 -17.58 -0.52 2.13
N LEU A 154 -17.60 -0.89 0.86
CA LEU A 154 -16.41 -1.25 0.10
C LEU A 154 -15.96 -0.03 -0.69
N ARG A 155 -14.65 0.26 -0.67
CA ARG A 155 -14.07 1.32 -1.49
C ARG A 155 -12.92 0.80 -2.31
N ASN A 156 -12.85 1.29 -3.54
CA ASN A 156 -11.72 1.11 -4.42
C ASN A 156 -11.22 2.48 -4.84
N ILE A 157 -9.92 2.73 -4.68
CA ILE A 157 -9.24 3.91 -5.19
C ILE A 157 -8.31 3.44 -6.28
N LYS A 158 -8.59 3.84 -7.52
CA LYS A 158 -7.73 3.61 -8.67
C LYS A 158 -7.21 4.94 -9.19
N CYS A 159 -5.92 5.16 -9.12
CA CYS A 159 -5.29 6.38 -9.63
C CYS A 159 -4.47 6.09 -10.88
N TYR A 160 -4.45 7.08 -11.76
CA TYR A 160 -3.77 7.09 -13.03
C TYR A 160 -2.82 8.28 -13.07
N VAL A 161 -1.69 8.12 -13.74
CA VAL A 161 -0.80 9.23 -14.09
C VAL A 161 -1.11 9.65 -15.53
N VAL A 162 -1.52 10.90 -15.69
CA VAL A 162 -1.83 11.53 -16.99
C VAL A 162 -1.00 12.80 -17.08
N ASP A 163 -0.11 12.88 -18.07
CA ASP A 163 0.81 14.01 -18.27
C ASP A 163 1.64 14.38 -17.02
N GLY A 164 1.96 13.39 -16.19
CA GLY A 164 2.70 13.57 -14.94
C GLY A 164 1.86 13.96 -13.72
N GLU A 165 0.56 14.20 -13.89
CA GLU A 165 -0.39 14.55 -12.83
C GLU A 165 -1.28 13.35 -12.41
N CYS A 166 -1.86 13.40 -11.21
CA CYS A 166 -2.62 12.30 -10.62
C CYS A 166 -4.14 12.45 -10.82
N ALA A 167 -4.75 11.62 -11.67
CA ALA A 167 -6.20 11.50 -11.77
C ALA A 167 -6.68 10.25 -11.03
N CYS A 168 -7.66 10.36 -10.13
CA CYS A 168 -8.13 9.24 -9.30
C CYS A 168 -9.62 9.00 -9.45
N VAL A 169 -10.00 7.74 -9.61
CA VAL A 169 -11.37 7.24 -9.55
C VAL A 169 -11.57 6.56 -8.20
N ILE A 170 -12.54 7.04 -7.43
CA ILE A 170 -12.90 6.50 -6.13
C ILE A 170 -14.29 5.90 -6.26
N ARG A 171 -14.40 4.59 -6.15
CA ARG A 171 -15.68 3.88 -6.12
C ARG A 171 -16.02 3.55 -4.67
N THR A 172 -17.25 3.81 -4.28
CA THR A 172 -17.78 3.46 -2.96
C THR A 172 -19.08 2.72 -3.15
N SER A 173 -19.13 1.48 -2.67
CA SER A 173 -20.27 0.60 -2.87
C SER A 173 -20.80 0.11 -1.54
N TYR A 174 -22.13 0.10 -1.38
CA TYR A 174 -22.80 -0.41 -0.18
C TYR A 174 -24.24 -0.80 -0.44
N ALA A 175 -24.73 -1.80 0.30
CA ALA A 175 -26.15 -2.13 0.36
C ALA A 175 -26.82 -1.25 1.43
N HIS A 176 -27.91 -0.58 1.07
CA HIS A 176 -28.57 0.34 2.00
C HIS A 176 -29.17 -0.45 3.18
N ARG A 177 -28.90 -0.01 4.41
CA ARG A 177 -29.33 -0.71 5.64
C ARG A 177 -30.86 -0.71 5.82
N THR A 178 -31.50 0.44 5.59
CA THR A 178 -32.95 0.60 5.78
C THR A 178 -33.79 0.26 4.54
N LYS A 179 -33.32 0.63 3.34
CA LYS A 179 -33.99 0.33 2.07
C LYS A 179 -33.47 -1.00 1.52
N LYS A 180 -34.21 -2.07 1.80
CA LYS A 180 -33.79 -3.47 1.59
C LYS A 180 -33.37 -3.80 0.16
N GLU A 181 -34.04 -3.20 -0.82
CA GLU A 181 -33.86 -3.46 -2.25
C GLU A 181 -32.84 -2.53 -2.92
N LEU A 182 -32.16 -1.67 -2.16
CA LEU A 182 -31.29 -0.64 -2.70
C LEU A 182 -29.82 -1.00 -2.52
N LEU A 183 -29.15 -1.24 -3.64
CA LEU A 183 -27.68 -1.22 -3.76
C LEU A 183 -27.25 0.15 -4.28
N VAL A 184 -26.20 0.72 -3.70
CA VAL A 184 -25.66 2.03 -4.11
C VAL A 184 -24.21 1.86 -4.50
N GLU A 185 -23.85 2.45 -5.64
CA GLU A 185 -22.47 2.69 -6.05
C GLU A 185 -22.30 4.19 -6.31
N GLU A 186 -21.30 4.79 -5.66
CA GLU A 186 -20.89 6.17 -5.85
C GLU A 186 -19.53 6.17 -6.54
N VAL A 187 -19.45 6.79 -7.72
CA VAL A 187 -18.20 6.97 -8.45
C VAL A 187 -17.80 8.44 -8.38
N LYS A 188 -16.64 8.72 -7.80
CA LYS A 188 -16.07 10.06 -7.73
C LYS A 188 -14.77 10.09 -8.52
N ILE A 189 -14.74 10.91 -9.57
CA ILE A 189 -13.55 11.18 -10.36
C ILE A 189 -12.92 12.47 -9.84
N VAL A 190 -11.64 12.41 -9.49
CA VAL A 190 -10.84 13.57 -9.06
C VAL A 190 -9.81 13.82 -10.14
N ASN A 191 -9.96 14.94 -10.82
CA ASN A 191 -9.03 15.42 -11.84
C ASN A 191 -8.02 16.38 -11.19
N PRO A 192 -6.73 16.34 -11.57
CA PRO A 192 -5.73 17.32 -11.15
C PRO A 192 -5.92 18.72 -11.77
N THR A 193 -6.75 18.88 -12.83
CA THR A 193 -7.02 20.18 -13.48
C THR A 193 -8.08 21.01 -12.77
#